data_AF-A0A7C4GJK9-F1
#
_entry.id   AF-A0A7C4GJK9-F1
#
_cell.length_a   1.000
_cell.length_b   1.000
_cell.length_c   1.000
_cell.angle_alpha   90.00
_cell.angle_beta   90.00
_cell.angle_gamma   90.00
#
_symmetry.space_group_name_H-M   'P 1'
#
loop_
_entity.id
_entity.type
_entity.pdbx_description
1 polymer ?
#
loop_
_entity_poly.entity_id
_entity_poly.type
_entity_poly.pdbx_seq_one_letter_code
_entity_poly.pdbx_strand_id
1 'polypeptide(L)'
;MTAMLKDRRRKFQIFRDSMFSLSFDMAGLVAGGLLESFSSLALRTGWSIALYPIVLTGRGALNGIEAARISTGLHLGTVKPTFRGNTKYYYSILASMVTLSLLMSLLMGSLAFIFSGATLEEFPIILSTAISSQSIAMMLIVPATSLAGHESFKRGLDPDAVVYPISSTVADIWATTSYIIALTIAFGPSFLNHIIASATVIFTLLMVAIFSREEEFRRTL
;
A
#
# COMPACT_ATOMS: atom_id res chain seq x y z
N MET A 1 -7.51 21.74 -42.59
CA MET A 1 -6.14 21.89 -42.05
C MET A 1 -6.11 22.25 -40.56
N THR A 2 -7.03 23.09 -40.07
CA THR A 2 -7.14 23.53 -38.66
C THR A 2 -7.49 22.43 -37.64
N ALA A 3 -8.36 21.47 -38.00
CA ALA A 3 -8.72 20.36 -37.10
C ALA A 3 -7.54 19.39 -36.87
N MET A 4 -6.74 19.11 -37.90
CA MET A 4 -5.59 18.21 -37.85
C MET A 4 -4.44 18.79 -37.01
N LEU A 5 -4.24 20.11 -37.06
CA LEU A 5 -3.27 20.81 -36.21
C LEU A 5 -3.72 20.87 -34.74
N LYS A 6 -5.03 20.99 -34.48
CA LYS A 6 -5.62 20.93 -33.13
C LYS A 6 -5.47 19.53 -32.52
N ASP A 7 -5.67 18.48 -33.31
CA ASP A 7 -5.46 17.09 -32.88
C ASP A 7 -3.99 16.78 -32.59
N ARG A 8 -3.04 17.23 -33.44
CA ARG A 8 -1.61 17.10 -33.16
C ARG A 8 -1.18 17.82 -31.88
N ARG A 9 -1.66 19.05 -31.64
CA ARG A 9 -1.36 19.78 -30.40
C ARG A 9 -1.92 19.07 -29.17
N ARG A 10 -3.14 18.54 -29.25
CA ARG A 10 -3.75 17.76 -28.16
C ARG A 10 -2.97 16.49 -27.85
N LYS A 11 -2.59 15.71 -28.88
CA LYS A 11 -1.75 14.51 -28.73
C LYS A 11 -0.40 14.84 -28.09
N PHE A 12 0.24 15.92 -28.54
CA PHE A 12 1.51 16.37 -27.95
C PHE A 12 1.35 16.81 -26.50
N GLN A 13 0.26 17.50 -26.17
CA GLN A 13 -0.03 17.92 -24.81
C GLN A 13 -0.27 16.71 -23.89
N ILE A 14 -1.08 15.74 -24.32
CA ILE A 14 -1.28 14.48 -23.58
C ILE A 14 0.06 13.75 -23.39
N PHE A 15 0.85 13.62 -24.46
CA PHE A 15 2.16 12.97 -24.39
C PHE A 15 3.09 13.66 -23.38
N ARG A 16 3.18 15.00 -23.42
CA ARG A 16 3.98 15.79 -22.48
C ARG A 16 3.49 15.62 -21.04
N ASP A 17 2.19 15.71 -20.82
CA ASP A 17 1.60 15.62 -19.48
C ASP A 17 1.76 14.19 -18.91
N SER A 18 1.65 13.15 -19.74
CA SER A 18 1.97 11.76 -19.37
C SER A 18 3.45 11.54 -19.08
N MET A 19 4.36 12.08 -19.91
CA MET A 19 5.81 12.00 -19.67
C MET A 19 6.21 12.72 -18.38
N PHE A 20 5.60 13.86 -18.09
CA PHE A 20 5.81 14.59 -16.84
C PHE A 20 5.31 13.77 -15.64
N SER A 21 4.12 13.17 -15.74
CA SER A 21 3.62 12.25 -14.71
C SER A 21 4.55 11.05 -14.49
N LEU A 22 5.02 10.41 -15.56
CA LEU A 22 5.94 9.27 -15.49
C LEU A 22 7.31 9.65 -14.90
N SER A 23 7.75 10.90 -15.03
CA SER A 23 9.03 11.33 -14.45
C SER A 23 9.06 11.24 -12.92
N PHE A 24 7.91 11.33 -12.24
CA PHE A 24 7.83 11.12 -10.79
C PHE A 24 8.17 9.66 -10.40
N ASP A 25 7.94 8.71 -11.30
CA ASP A 25 8.26 7.29 -11.09
C ASP A 25 9.77 7.05 -10.98
N MET A 26 10.61 7.98 -11.45
CA MET A 26 12.07 7.90 -11.26
C MET A 26 12.47 7.85 -9.79
N ALA A 27 11.65 8.40 -8.89
CA ALA A 27 11.90 8.29 -7.46
C ALA A 27 11.77 6.84 -6.94
N GLY A 28 11.14 5.93 -7.69
CA GLY A 28 11.18 4.48 -7.46
C GLY A 28 12.59 3.89 -7.54
N LEU A 29 13.55 4.57 -8.18
CA LEU A 29 14.97 4.19 -8.13
C LEU A 29 15.54 4.22 -6.72
N VAL A 30 14.98 5.04 -5.82
CA VAL A 30 15.35 5.03 -4.40
C VAL A 30 14.97 3.71 -3.75
N ALA A 31 13.76 3.20 -4.03
CA ALA A 31 13.32 1.90 -3.56
C ALA A 31 14.21 0.77 -4.12
N GLY A 32 14.56 0.84 -5.41
CA GLY A 32 15.51 -0.09 -6.02
C GLY A 32 16.91 -0.05 -5.39
N GLY A 33 17.44 1.14 -5.13
CA GLY A 33 18.72 1.33 -4.46
C GLY A 33 18.72 0.85 -3.00
N LEU A 34 17.61 1.02 -2.29
CA LEU A 34 17.42 0.43 -0.96
C LEU A 34 17.42 -1.09 -1.03
N LEU A 35 16.68 -1.69 -1.95
CA LEU A 35 16.70 -3.14 -2.12
C LEU A 35 18.11 -3.65 -2.41
N GLU A 36 18.86 -2.98 -3.28
CA GLU A 36 20.21 -3.40 -3.61
C GLU A 36 21.18 -3.25 -2.44
N SER A 37 21.03 -2.19 -1.63
CA SER A 37 21.82 -2.01 -0.40
C SER A 37 21.61 -3.15 0.59
N PHE A 38 20.47 -3.84 0.52
CA PHE A 38 20.10 -4.99 1.34
C PHE A 38 19.94 -6.28 0.52
N SER A 39 20.60 -6.37 -0.64
CA SER A 39 20.48 -7.53 -1.53
C SER A 39 20.95 -8.83 -0.88
N SER A 40 21.96 -8.74 0.01
CA SER A 40 22.42 -9.87 0.84
C SER A 40 21.31 -10.47 1.72
N LEU A 41 20.34 -9.65 2.13
CA LEU A 41 19.17 -10.06 2.90
C LEU A 41 18.04 -10.53 1.99
N ALA A 42 17.75 -9.78 0.92
CA ALA A 42 16.68 -10.07 -0.01
C ALA A 42 16.91 -11.35 -0.83
N LEU A 43 18.18 -11.67 -1.13
CA LEU A 43 18.59 -12.86 -1.89
C LEU A 43 19.00 -14.02 -0.97
N ARG A 44 18.80 -13.90 0.35
CA ARG A 44 19.24 -14.93 1.30
C ARG A 44 18.53 -16.26 1.10
N THR A 45 17.25 -16.23 0.72
CA THR A 45 16.46 -17.43 0.39
C THR A 45 15.66 -17.22 -0.89
N GLY A 46 15.23 -18.31 -1.53
CA GLY A 46 14.39 -18.22 -2.73
C GLY A 46 13.05 -17.51 -2.46
N TRP A 47 12.49 -17.69 -1.27
CA TRP A 47 11.23 -17.06 -0.90
C TRP A 47 11.36 -15.57 -0.59
N SER A 48 12.50 -15.10 -0.08
CA SER A 48 12.70 -13.68 0.25
C SER A 48 12.78 -12.81 -1.01
N ILE A 49 13.30 -13.33 -2.12
CA ILE A 49 13.28 -12.59 -3.37
C ILE A 49 11.92 -12.71 -4.08
N ALA A 50 11.28 -13.88 -4.00
CA ALA A 50 9.96 -14.11 -4.60
C ALA A 50 8.86 -13.27 -3.96
N LEU A 51 8.93 -13.03 -2.65
CA LEU A 51 7.93 -12.27 -1.90
C LEU A 51 7.99 -10.76 -2.19
N TYR A 52 9.16 -10.21 -2.53
CA TYR A 52 9.33 -8.77 -2.72
C TYR A 52 8.40 -8.13 -3.77
N PRO A 53 8.38 -8.58 -5.05
CA PRO A 53 7.52 -7.96 -6.06
C PRO A 53 6.03 -8.12 -5.73
N ILE A 54 5.68 -9.21 -5.05
CA ILE A 54 4.32 -9.53 -4.62
C ILE A 54 3.86 -8.53 -3.54
N VAL A 55 4.72 -8.23 -2.57
CA VAL A 55 4.46 -7.23 -1.52
C VAL A 55 4.30 -5.83 -2.10
N LEU A 56 5.20 -5.40 -3.00
CA LEU A 56 5.09 -4.09 -3.65
C LEU A 56 3.76 -3.96 -4.41
N THR A 57 3.39 -4.99 -5.16
CA THR A 57 2.16 -4.99 -5.98
C THR A 57 0.91 -4.80 -5.11
N GLY A 58 0.72 -5.63 -4.07
CA GLY A 58 -0.49 -5.48 -3.27
C GLY A 58 -0.47 -4.24 -2.37
N ARG A 59 0.70 -3.70 -2.02
CA ARG A 59 0.79 -2.37 -1.38
C ARG A 59 0.28 -1.28 -2.30
N GLY A 60 0.67 -1.28 -3.58
CA GLY A 60 0.15 -0.35 -4.57
C GLY A 60 -1.36 -0.44 -4.72
N ALA A 61 -1.90 -1.66 -4.81
CA ALA A 61 -3.35 -1.89 -4.90
C ALA A 61 -4.12 -1.32 -3.69
N LEU A 62 -3.66 -1.59 -2.46
CA LEU A 62 -4.29 -1.08 -1.25
C LEU A 62 -4.23 0.45 -1.17
N ASN A 63 -3.09 1.04 -1.55
CA ASN A 63 -2.95 2.50 -1.57
C ASN A 63 -3.91 3.15 -2.58
N GLY A 64 -4.07 2.55 -3.76
CA GLY A 64 -5.02 3.03 -4.77
C GLY A 64 -6.47 2.98 -4.29
N ILE A 65 -6.88 1.90 -3.64
CA ILE A 65 -8.24 1.77 -3.07
C ILE A 65 -8.48 2.84 -2.00
N GLU A 66 -7.52 3.03 -1.10
CA GLU A 66 -7.61 4.04 -0.04
C GLU A 66 -7.71 5.46 -0.63
N ALA A 67 -6.81 5.82 -1.55
CA ALA A 67 -6.80 7.13 -2.19
C ALA A 67 -8.12 7.43 -2.90
N ALA A 68 -8.65 6.47 -3.69
CA ALA A 68 -9.90 6.63 -4.41
C ALA A 68 -11.11 6.82 -3.47
N ARG A 69 -11.19 6.03 -2.40
CA ARG A 69 -12.26 6.12 -1.39
C ARG A 69 -12.20 7.43 -0.62
N ILE A 70 -11.02 7.89 -0.22
CA ILE A 70 -10.82 9.15 0.49
C ILE A 70 -11.19 10.33 -0.41
N SER A 71 -10.71 10.34 -1.65
CA SER A 71 -11.02 11.41 -2.60
C SER A 71 -12.51 11.51 -2.91
N THR A 72 -13.15 10.38 -3.21
CA THR A 72 -14.60 10.32 -3.45
C THR A 72 -15.37 10.77 -2.20
N GLY A 73 -14.95 10.30 -1.02
CA GLY A 73 -15.57 10.66 0.24
C GLY A 73 -15.48 12.14 0.56
N LEU A 74 -14.36 12.79 0.24
CA LEU A 74 -14.18 14.23 0.40
C LEU A 74 -15.12 15.02 -0.52
N HIS A 75 -15.23 14.62 -1.79
CA HIS A 75 -16.14 15.25 -2.76
C HIS A 75 -17.62 15.08 -2.42
N LEU A 76 -18.01 13.92 -1.87
CA LEU A 76 -19.37 13.66 -1.42
C LEU A 76 -19.68 14.24 -0.03
N GLY A 77 -18.68 14.80 0.67
CA GLY A 77 -18.83 15.27 2.04
C GLY A 77 -19.03 14.16 3.08
N THR A 78 -18.86 12.90 2.69
CA THR A 78 -18.93 11.73 3.59
C THR A 78 -17.61 11.50 4.33
N VAL A 79 -16.52 12.14 3.93
CA VAL A 79 -15.25 12.25 4.65
C VAL A 79 -14.97 13.73 4.90
N LYS A 80 -14.63 14.09 6.13
CA LYS A 80 -14.18 15.45 6.47
C LYS A 80 -12.66 15.55 6.27
N PRO A 81 -12.11 16.72 5.91
CA PRO A 81 -10.66 16.93 5.79
C PRO A 81 -9.95 17.03 7.16
N THR A 82 -10.25 16.11 8.08
CA THR A 82 -9.71 16.07 9.46
C THR A 82 -9.41 14.63 9.89
N PHE A 83 -8.33 14.44 10.65
CA PHE A 83 -7.95 13.12 11.17
C PHE A 83 -8.79 12.65 12.35
N ARG A 84 -9.22 13.57 13.21
CA ARG A 84 -9.99 13.29 14.41
C ARG A 84 -11.42 13.79 14.23
N GLY A 85 -12.37 13.11 14.86
CA GLY A 85 -13.79 13.45 14.79
C GLY A 85 -14.37 13.35 13.38
N ASN A 86 -13.80 12.49 12.54
CA ASN A 86 -14.31 12.23 11.20
C ASN A 86 -15.59 11.37 11.25
N THR A 87 -16.17 11.10 10.09
CA THR A 87 -17.40 10.34 9.95
C THR A 87 -17.20 8.84 10.21
N LYS A 88 -18.31 8.15 10.50
CA LYS A 88 -18.33 6.69 10.58
C LYS A 88 -17.84 6.02 9.29
N TYR A 89 -18.14 6.63 8.15
CA TYR A 89 -17.69 6.20 6.83
C TYR A 89 -16.16 6.17 6.73
N TYR A 90 -15.48 7.23 7.17
CA TYR A 90 -14.02 7.28 7.17
C TYR A 90 -13.40 6.16 8.02
N TYR A 91 -13.88 5.96 9.25
CA TYR A 91 -13.37 4.87 10.09
C TYR A 91 -13.68 3.49 9.52
N SER A 92 -14.81 3.33 8.82
CA SER A 92 -15.14 2.10 8.10
C SER A 92 -14.17 1.82 6.94
N ILE A 93 -13.70 2.85 6.22
CA ILE A 93 -12.65 2.71 5.21
C ILE A 93 -11.34 2.25 5.86
N LEU A 94 -10.92 2.88 6.96
CA LEU A 94 -9.68 2.49 7.63
C LEU A 94 -9.73 1.04 8.15
N ALA A 95 -10.85 0.63 8.73
CA ALA A 95 -11.06 -0.73 9.21
C ALA A 95 -11.04 -1.75 8.05
N SER A 96 -11.65 -1.42 6.90
CA SER A 96 -11.63 -2.31 5.74
C SER A 96 -10.23 -2.40 5.13
N MET A 97 -9.44 -1.31 5.13
CA MET A 97 -8.04 -1.37 4.69
C MET A 97 -7.20 -2.31 5.54
N VAL A 98 -7.40 -2.33 6.87
CA VAL A 98 -6.70 -3.27 7.78
C VAL A 98 -7.06 -4.73 7.46
N THR A 99 -8.34 -4.97 7.15
CA THR A 99 -8.84 -6.31 6.83
C THR A 99 -8.34 -6.79 5.46
N LEU A 100 -8.43 -5.93 4.45
CA LEU A 100 -7.95 -6.22 3.11
C LEU A 100 -6.42 -6.40 3.08
N SER A 101 -5.70 -5.64 3.89
CA SER A 101 -4.26 -5.80 4.10
C SER A 101 -3.89 -7.18 4.64
N LEU A 102 -4.61 -7.68 5.65
CA LEU A 102 -4.38 -9.03 6.14
C LEU A 102 -4.67 -10.07 5.05
N LEU A 103 -5.80 -9.96 4.36
CA LEU A 103 -6.15 -10.88 3.27
C LEU A 103 -5.09 -10.89 2.17
N MET A 104 -4.64 -9.71 1.75
CA MET A 104 -3.57 -9.56 0.77
C MET A 104 -2.28 -10.21 1.28
N SER A 105 -1.84 -9.93 2.50
CA SER A 105 -0.61 -10.52 3.05
C SER A 105 -0.64 -12.05 3.13
N LEU A 106 -1.80 -12.65 3.41
CA LEU A 106 -1.99 -14.11 3.39
C LEU A 106 -1.87 -14.66 1.97
N LEU A 107 -2.48 -14.01 0.98
CA LEU A 107 -2.35 -14.37 -0.43
C LEU A 107 -0.89 -14.23 -0.89
N MET A 108 -0.24 -13.13 -0.55
CA MET A 108 1.15 -12.83 -0.92
C MET A 108 2.10 -13.89 -0.37
N GLY A 109 2.01 -14.21 0.92
CA GLY A 109 2.86 -15.22 1.55
C GLY A 109 2.59 -16.62 0.99
N SER A 110 1.33 -16.95 0.69
CA SER A 110 0.97 -18.23 0.06
C SER A 110 1.53 -18.35 -1.36
N LEU A 111 1.42 -17.29 -2.17
CA LEU A 111 2.00 -17.25 -3.51
C LEU A 111 3.53 -17.34 -3.46
N ALA A 112 4.17 -16.58 -2.58
CA ALA A 112 5.62 -16.65 -2.39
C ALA A 112 6.06 -18.07 -2.00
N PHE A 113 5.34 -18.74 -1.11
CA PHE A 113 5.61 -20.14 -0.76
C PHE A 113 5.50 -21.09 -1.97
N ILE A 114 4.41 -21.00 -2.74
CA ILE A 114 4.17 -21.86 -3.92
C ILE A 114 5.25 -21.69 -4.99
N PHE A 115 5.65 -20.45 -5.27
CA PHE A 115 6.55 -20.15 -6.39
C PHE A 115 8.04 -20.12 -6.04
N SER A 116 8.40 -20.17 -4.76
CA SER A 116 9.80 -20.11 -4.32
C SER A 116 10.49 -21.47 -4.19
N GLY A 117 9.74 -22.57 -4.21
CA GLY A 117 10.29 -23.90 -3.89
C GLY A 117 10.68 -24.06 -2.42
N ALA A 118 10.14 -23.22 -1.53
CA ALA A 118 10.38 -23.28 -0.10
C ALA A 118 9.86 -24.58 0.52
N THR A 119 10.49 -24.99 1.62
CA THR A 119 10.05 -26.15 2.40
C THR A 119 8.85 -25.80 3.28
N LEU A 120 8.04 -26.80 3.68
CA LEU A 120 6.90 -26.59 4.57
C LEU A 120 7.29 -25.97 5.92
N GLU A 121 8.53 -26.19 6.38
CA GLU A 121 9.07 -25.59 7.60
C GLU A 121 9.26 -24.07 7.48
N GLU A 122 9.44 -23.56 6.26
CA GLU A 122 9.60 -22.12 5.99
C GLU A 122 8.26 -21.39 5.85
N PHE A 123 7.14 -22.13 5.70
CA PHE A 123 5.83 -21.52 5.50
C PHE A 123 5.42 -20.52 6.61
N PRO A 124 5.61 -20.82 7.92
CA PRO A 124 5.28 -19.88 8.99
C PRO A 124 6.11 -18.59 8.93
N ILE A 125 7.40 -18.68 8.59
CA ILE A 125 8.27 -17.51 8.49
C ILE A 125 7.93 -16.67 7.26
N ILE A 126 7.58 -17.29 6.14
CA ILE A 126 7.12 -16.59 4.92
C ILE A 126 5.83 -15.81 5.20
N LEU A 127 4.82 -16.48 5.78
CA LEU A 127 3.55 -15.84 6.12
C LEU A 127 3.72 -14.71 7.14
N SER A 128 4.47 -14.95 8.22
CA SER A 128 4.70 -13.90 9.22
C SER A 128 5.48 -12.72 8.64
N THR A 129 6.42 -12.95 7.74
CA THR A 129 7.15 -11.87 7.04
C THR A 129 6.23 -11.06 6.15
N ALA A 130 5.34 -11.71 5.39
CA ALA A 130 4.36 -11.02 4.55
C ALA A 130 3.37 -10.18 5.37
N ILE A 131 2.89 -10.70 6.50
CA ILE A 131 1.98 -9.97 7.40
C ILE A 131 2.71 -8.80 8.06
N SER A 132 3.92 -9.02 8.57
CA SER A 132 4.70 -7.97 9.24
C SER A 132 5.12 -6.85 8.30
N SER A 133 5.59 -7.18 7.09
CA SER A 133 5.98 -6.16 6.09
C SER A 133 4.81 -5.25 5.76
N GLN A 134 3.62 -5.83 5.60
CA GLN A 134 2.40 -5.11 5.29
C GLN A 134 1.90 -4.30 6.49
N SER A 135 1.95 -4.86 7.70
CA SER A 135 1.57 -4.19 8.94
C SER A 135 2.41 -2.93 9.18
N ILE A 136 3.74 -3.05 9.04
CA ILE A 136 4.68 -1.93 9.15
C ILE A 136 4.43 -0.90 8.03
N ALA A 137 4.15 -1.34 6.80
CA ALA A 137 3.85 -0.45 5.69
C ALA A 137 2.60 0.41 5.96
N MET A 138 1.56 -0.20 6.53
CA MET A 138 0.29 0.48 6.81
C MET A 138 0.43 1.61 7.85
N MET A 139 1.33 1.46 8.83
CA MET A 139 1.51 2.46 9.90
C MET A 139 1.83 3.86 9.36
N LEU A 140 2.50 3.96 8.21
CA LEU A 140 2.85 5.24 7.59
C LEU A 140 1.93 5.58 6.43
N ILE A 141 1.69 4.65 5.52
CA ILE A 141 1.05 4.99 4.25
C ILE A 141 -0.43 5.34 4.42
N VAL A 142 -1.16 4.65 5.31
CA VAL A 142 -2.58 4.99 5.58
C VAL A 142 -2.73 6.43 6.07
N PRO A 143 -2.02 6.87 7.14
CA PRO A 143 -2.09 8.27 7.54
C PRO A 143 -1.50 9.22 6.50
N ALA A 144 -0.49 8.83 5.72
CA ALA A 144 0.08 9.67 4.66
C ALA A 144 -0.93 9.93 3.53
N THR A 145 -1.63 8.90 3.05
CA THR A 145 -2.65 9.01 2.01
C THR A 145 -3.85 9.81 2.50
N SER A 146 -4.29 9.58 3.74
CA SER A 146 -5.30 10.43 4.38
C SER A 146 -4.85 11.89 4.50
N LEU A 147 -3.58 12.15 4.86
CA LEU A 147 -3.03 13.50 4.99
C LEU A 147 -3.02 14.21 3.64
N ALA A 148 -2.50 13.52 2.62
CA ALA A 148 -2.42 14.03 1.27
C ALA A 148 -3.83 14.38 0.75
N GLY A 149 -4.83 13.52 0.98
CA GLY A 149 -6.22 13.78 0.61
C GLY A 149 -6.79 15.00 1.32
N HIS A 150 -6.69 15.05 2.65
CA HIS A 150 -7.19 16.17 3.44
C HIS A 150 -6.55 17.51 3.07
N GLU A 151 -5.22 17.55 2.90
CA GLU A 151 -4.49 18.78 2.58
C GLU A 151 -4.71 19.25 1.14
N SER A 152 -4.80 18.31 0.19
CA SER A 152 -5.14 18.66 -1.20
C SER A 152 -6.52 19.32 -1.26
N PHE A 153 -7.52 18.70 -0.60
CA PHE A 153 -8.88 19.23 -0.55
C PHE A 153 -8.97 20.59 0.12
N LYS A 154 -8.28 20.82 1.25
CA LYS A 154 -8.22 22.13 1.92
C LYS A 154 -7.63 23.22 1.04
N ARG A 155 -6.69 22.87 0.17
CA ARG A 155 -6.03 23.81 -0.75
C ARG A 155 -6.82 24.02 -2.05
N GLY A 156 -8.00 23.40 -2.17
CA GLY A 156 -8.82 23.45 -3.40
C GLY A 156 -8.18 22.71 -4.58
N LEU A 157 -7.19 21.85 -4.31
CA LEU A 157 -6.61 20.97 -5.32
C LEU A 157 -7.46 19.70 -5.43
N ASP A 158 -7.55 19.16 -6.64
CA ASP A 158 -8.18 17.86 -6.86
C ASP A 158 -7.32 16.77 -6.22
N PRO A 159 -7.80 16.08 -5.16
CA PRO A 159 -7.06 15.00 -4.52
C PRO A 159 -6.71 13.88 -5.50
N ASP A 160 -7.53 13.62 -6.53
CA ASP A 160 -7.24 12.57 -7.52
C ASP A 160 -6.00 12.90 -8.36
N ALA A 161 -5.74 14.19 -8.59
CA ALA A 161 -4.61 14.67 -9.38
C ALA A 161 -3.29 14.73 -8.59
N VAL A 162 -3.35 14.79 -7.26
CA VAL A 162 -2.18 15.07 -6.40
C VAL A 162 -1.83 13.91 -5.48
N VAL A 163 -2.85 13.24 -4.91
CA VAL A 163 -2.66 12.20 -3.90
C VAL A 163 -2.01 10.98 -4.52
N TYR A 164 -2.48 10.52 -5.68
CA TYR A 164 -1.98 9.27 -6.24
C TYR A 164 -0.49 9.34 -6.65
N PRO A 165 -0.01 10.34 -7.42
CA PRO A 165 1.40 10.40 -7.81
C PRO A 165 2.35 10.52 -6.62
N ILE A 166 2.00 11.35 -5.61
CA ILE A 166 2.84 11.54 -4.42
C ILE A 166 2.79 10.31 -3.50
N SER A 167 1.59 9.78 -3.26
CA SER A 167 1.43 8.63 -2.36
C SER A 167 2.03 7.37 -2.93
N SER A 168 2.02 7.17 -4.26
CA SER A 168 2.62 5.98 -4.89
C SER A 168 4.12 5.92 -4.66
N THR A 169 4.86 6.99 -4.96
CA THR A 169 6.31 7.04 -4.75
C THR A 169 6.70 6.86 -3.29
N VAL A 170 6.00 7.56 -2.38
CA VAL A 170 6.25 7.43 -0.93
C VAL A 170 5.90 6.02 -0.46
N ALA A 171 4.83 5.45 -0.99
CA ALA A 171 4.42 4.08 -0.68
C ALA A 171 5.47 3.08 -1.13
N ASP A 172 6.06 3.20 -2.32
CA ASP A 172 7.06 2.25 -2.81
C ASP A 172 8.33 2.28 -1.97
N ILE A 173 8.87 3.48 -1.68
CA ILE A 173 10.05 3.62 -0.80
C ILE A 173 9.77 3.04 0.58
N TRP A 174 8.60 3.35 1.15
CA TRP A 174 8.23 2.85 2.47
C TRP A 174 7.93 1.34 2.48
N ALA A 175 7.34 0.80 1.41
CA ALA A 175 7.07 -0.63 1.27
C ALA A 175 8.36 -1.43 1.19
N THR A 176 9.34 -0.96 0.42
CA THR A 176 10.66 -1.59 0.37
C THR A 176 11.34 -1.50 1.73
N THR A 177 11.26 -0.36 2.41
CA THR A 177 11.82 -0.19 3.76
C THR A 177 11.15 -1.12 4.76
N SER A 178 9.82 -1.20 4.78
CA SER A 178 9.05 -2.07 5.69
C SER A 178 9.33 -3.53 5.40
N TYR A 179 9.53 -3.90 4.13
CA TYR A 179 9.93 -5.23 3.73
C TYR A 179 11.33 -5.61 4.23
N ILE A 180 12.31 -4.72 4.08
CA ILE A 180 13.67 -4.93 4.60
C ILE A 180 13.66 -5.05 6.13
N ILE A 181 12.87 -4.23 6.83
CA ILE A 181 12.68 -4.35 8.28
C ILE A 181 12.09 -5.73 8.64
N ALA A 182 11.03 -6.15 7.94
CA ALA A 182 10.41 -7.46 8.18
C ALA A 182 11.39 -8.61 7.93
N LEU A 183 12.19 -8.56 6.85
CA LEU A 183 13.24 -9.56 6.59
C LEU A 183 14.32 -9.55 7.68
N THR A 184 14.72 -8.37 8.16
CA THR A 184 15.74 -8.24 9.20
C THR A 184 15.26 -8.90 10.50
N ILE A 185 13.99 -8.69 10.85
CA ILE A 185 13.34 -9.33 12.00
C ILE A 185 13.21 -10.84 11.76
N ALA A 186 12.77 -11.25 10.56
CA ALA A 186 12.56 -12.65 10.20
C ALA A 186 13.85 -13.48 10.31
N PHE A 187 14.96 -12.93 9.84
CA PHE A 187 16.26 -13.59 9.81
C PHE A 187 17.12 -13.38 11.06
N GLY A 188 16.74 -12.46 11.94
CA GLY A 188 17.32 -12.26 13.26
C GLY A 188 16.41 -12.86 14.34
N PRO A 189 15.68 -12.02 15.11
CA PRO A 189 14.73 -12.49 16.12
C PRO A 189 13.40 -12.94 15.49
N SER A 190 13.40 -14.11 14.84
CA SER A 190 12.24 -14.64 14.11
C SER A 190 10.95 -14.72 14.94
N PHE A 191 11.06 -14.91 16.26
CA PHE A 191 9.90 -14.89 17.17
C PHE A 191 9.18 -13.54 17.19
N LEU A 192 9.89 -12.40 17.04
CA LEU A 192 9.27 -11.08 16.97
C LEU A 192 8.42 -10.94 15.71
N ASN A 193 8.84 -11.55 14.59
CA ASN A 193 8.07 -11.54 13.36
C ASN A 193 6.72 -12.24 13.54
N HIS A 194 6.73 -13.38 14.23
CA HIS A 194 5.50 -14.11 14.57
C HIS A 194 4.62 -13.31 15.54
N ILE A 195 5.20 -12.63 16.54
CA ILE A 195 4.44 -11.76 17.46
C ILE A 195 3.75 -10.63 16.71
N ILE A 196 4.45 -9.93 15.81
CA ILE A 196 3.89 -8.84 14.99
C ILE A 196 2.75 -9.39 14.12
N ALA A 197 2.97 -10.54 13.47
CA ALA A 197 1.95 -11.17 12.64
C ALA A 197 0.71 -11.57 13.45
N SER A 198 0.87 -12.22 14.60
CA SER A 198 -0.23 -12.59 15.48
C SER A 198 -0.97 -11.37 16.03
N ALA A 199 -0.26 -10.32 16.44
CA ALA A 199 -0.85 -9.07 16.89
C ALA A 199 -1.66 -8.40 15.77
N THR A 200 -1.15 -8.42 14.53
CA THR A 200 -1.85 -7.90 13.35
C THR A 200 -3.14 -8.69 13.08
N VAL A 201 -3.08 -10.03 13.14
CA VAL A 201 -4.27 -10.89 12.99
C VAL A 201 -5.32 -10.57 14.06
N ILE A 202 -4.92 -10.49 15.33
CA ILE A 202 -5.82 -10.18 16.44
C ILE A 202 -6.45 -8.79 16.23
N PHE A 203 -5.64 -7.79 15.89
CA PHE A 203 -6.12 -6.43 15.63
C PHE A 203 -7.13 -6.40 14.47
N THR A 204 -6.85 -7.12 13.37
CA THR A 204 -7.79 -7.23 12.25
C THR A 204 -9.09 -7.92 12.66
N LEU A 205 -9.03 -9.01 13.42
CA LEU A 205 -10.23 -9.69 13.92
C LEU A 205 -11.08 -8.77 14.81
N LEU A 206 -10.45 -7.94 15.64
CA LEU A 206 -11.14 -6.92 16.44
C LEU A 206 -11.79 -5.87 15.54
N MET A 207 -11.10 -5.38 14.51
CA MET A 207 -11.68 -4.43 13.54
C MET A 207 -12.89 -5.04 12.81
N VAL A 208 -12.79 -6.29 12.36
CA VAL A 208 -13.91 -7.02 11.75
C VAL A 208 -15.07 -7.15 12.74
N ALA A 209 -14.81 -7.53 13.99
CA ALA A 209 -15.87 -7.67 14.99
C ALA A 209 -16.62 -6.35 15.24
N ILE A 210 -15.90 -5.23 15.29
CA ILE A 210 -16.48 -3.90 15.54
C ILE A 210 -17.22 -3.35 14.30
N PHE A 211 -16.66 -3.50 13.10
CA PHE A 211 -17.16 -2.86 11.88
C PHE A 211 -17.97 -3.77 10.95
N SER A 212 -18.08 -5.08 11.25
CA SER A 212 -18.83 -6.06 10.41
C SER A 212 -20.31 -5.72 10.18
N ARG A 213 -20.90 -4.84 10.99
CA ARG A 213 -22.28 -4.38 10.86
C ARG A 213 -22.42 -3.13 9.98
N GLU A 214 -21.31 -2.49 9.63
CA GLU A 214 -21.31 -1.32 8.74
C GLU A 214 -21.42 -1.76 7.28
N GLU A 215 -22.39 -1.21 6.56
CA GLU A 215 -22.61 -1.52 5.15
C GLU A 215 -21.39 -1.18 4.29
N GLU A 216 -20.74 -0.06 4.60
CA GLU A 216 -19.58 0.44 3.85
C GLU A 216 -18.30 -0.40 4.11
N PHE A 217 -18.20 -1.04 5.28
CA PHE A 217 -17.16 -2.03 5.55
C PHE A 217 -17.33 -3.23 4.63
N ARG A 218 -18.57 -3.74 4.51
CA ARG A 218 -18.90 -4.87 3.63
C ARG A 218 -18.79 -4.55 2.15
N ARG A 219 -19.08 -3.32 1.73
CA ARG A 219 -18.92 -2.88 0.33
C ARG A 219 -17.46 -2.70 -0.09
N THR A 220 -16.53 -2.65 0.86
CA THR A 220 -15.10 -2.48 0.57
C THR A 220 -14.34 -3.81 0.55
N LEU A 221 -14.85 -4.84 1.24
CA LEU A 221 -14.31 -6.20 1.25
C LEU A 221 -14.88 -7.03 0.11
#